data_AF-A0A9P4HMY8-F1
#
_entry.id   AF-A0A9P4HMY8-F1
#
_cell.length_a   1.000
_cell.length_b   1.000
_cell.length_c   1.000
_cell.angle_alpha   90.00
_cell.angle_beta   90.00
_cell.angle_gamma   90.00
#
_symmetry.space_group_name_H-M   'P 1'
#
loop_
_entity.id
_entity.type
_entity.pdbx_description
1 polymer ?
#
loop_
_entity_poly.entity_id
_entity_poly.type
_entity_poly.pdbx_seq_one_letter_code
_entity_poly.pdbx_strand_id
1 'polypeptide(L)'
;MCYIVPVLVAMGAMTNAAALTNTSRASTGCSINLASTLTTPASPGENILMKTMIKWDSTTGMSEFMSTYCDWSNTSSAPFSVLFYANTIPGYESVADLESVLDTWVGTWLVSDTATPSSGVVGDYNVTSVECS
;
A
#
# COMPACT_ATOMS: atom_id res chain seq x y z
N MET A 1 -56.58 -28.63 -5.92
CA MET A 1 -56.61 -28.98 -4.48
C MET A 1 -55.24 -29.55 -4.12
N CYS A 2 -54.61 -29.00 -3.08
CA CYS A 2 -53.19 -29.18 -2.71
C CYS A 2 -52.77 -30.61 -2.44
N TYR A 3 -51.56 -30.96 -2.89
CA TYR A 3 -50.82 -32.16 -2.47
C TYR A 3 -49.92 -31.86 -1.27
N ILE A 4 -49.84 -32.84 -0.38
CA ILE A 4 -49.03 -32.83 0.85
C ILE A 4 -47.59 -33.27 0.53
N VAL A 5 -46.69 -32.61 1.26
CA VAL A 5 -45.22 -32.53 1.26
C VAL A 5 -44.49 -33.88 1.47
N PRO A 6 -43.21 -33.99 1.07
CA PRO A 6 -42.20 -34.54 1.97
C PRO A 6 -41.11 -33.50 2.31
N VAL A 7 -40.92 -33.33 3.63
CA VAL A 7 -39.95 -32.43 4.23
C VAL A 7 -38.59 -33.12 4.12
N LEU A 8 -37.64 -32.51 3.40
CA LEU A 8 -36.23 -32.84 3.54
C LEU A 8 -35.61 -31.85 4.52
N VAL A 9 -35.28 -32.33 5.71
CA VAL A 9 -34.45 -31.62 6.68
C VAL A 9 -33.01 -31.70 6.16
N ALA A 10 -32.54 -30.62 5.54
CA ALA A 10 -31.12 -30.43 5.29
C ALA A 10 -30.54 -29.57 6.42
N MET A 11 -29.87 -30.23 7.37
CA MET A 11 -29.00 -29.57 8.36
C MET A 11 -27.77 -29.05 7.62
N GLY A 12 -27.89 -27.87 7.02
CA GLY A 12 -26.77 -27.14 6.42
C GLY A 12 -26.03 -26.38 7.52
N ALA A 13 -24.78 -26.78 7.77
CA ALA A 13 -23.87 -26.16 8.71
C ALA A 13 -23.80 -24.63 8.51
N MET A 14 -24.13 -23.88 9.56
CA MET A 14 -23.84 -22.46 9.65
C MET A 14 -22.32 -22.32 9.83
N THR A 15 -21.58 -22.31 8.72
CA THR A 15 -20.26 -21.71 8.72
C THR A 15 -20.48 -20.22 8.89
N ASN A 16 -20.20 -19.71 10.09
CA ASN A 16 -19.91 -18.30 10.31
C ASN A 16 -18.67 -17.97 9.48
N ALA A 17 -18.85 -17.77 8.17
CA ALA A 17 -17.94 -16.99 7.38
C ALA A 17 -18.02 -15.60 7.98
N ALA A 18 -17.06 -15.30 8.85
CA ALA A 18 -16.74 -13.95 9.23
C ALA A 18 -16.66 -13.16 7.92
N ALA A 19 -17.66 -12.34 7.68
CA ALA A 19 -17.59 -11.31 6.67
C ALA A 19 -16.43 -10.42 7.13
N LEU A 20 -15.24 -10.73 6.61
CA LEU A 20 -14.17 -9.75 6.49
C LEU A 20 -14.84 -8.59 5.77
N THR A 21 -15.14 -7.56 6.53
CA THR A 21 -15.54 -6.27 6.01
C THR A 21 -14.43 -5.88 5.04
N ASN A 22 -14.68 -6.10 3.74
CA ASN A 22 -14.08 -5.30 2.70
C ASN A 22 -14.51 -3.88 3.04
N THR A 23 -13.70 -3.20 3.87
CA THR A 23 -13.51 -1.78 3.71
C THR A 23 -13.27 -1.63 2.23
N SER A 24 -14.23 -1.04 1.53
CA SER A 24 -14.12 -0.67 0.14
C SER A 24 -12.91 0.25 0.05
N ARG A 25 -11.72 -0.35 -0.14
CA ARG A 25 -10.45 0.34 -0.36
C ARG A 25 -10.73 1.35 -1.45
N ALA A 26 -10.34 2.60 -1.21
CA ALA A 26 -10.56 3.67 -2.16
C ALA A 26 -10.07 3.18 -3.52
N SER A 27 -10.93 3.26 -4.54
CA SER A 27 -10.58 2.87 -5.91
C SER A 27 -9.61 3.86 -6.57
N THR A 28 -9.28 4.94 -5.84
CA THR A 28 -8.54 6.11 -6.28
C THR A 28 -7.39 6.40 -5.32
N GLY A 29 -6.29 6.88 -5.84
CA GLY A 29 -5.08 7.10 -5.05
C GLY A 29 -3.86 7.31 -5.94
N CYS A 30 -2.68 7.26 -5.33
CA CYS A 30 -1.41 7.43 -6.02
C CYS A 30 -0.46 6.28 -5.68
N SER A 31 0.04 5.61 -6.72
CA SER A 31 1.05 4.57 -6.61
C SER A 31 2.43 5.15 -6.80
N ILE A 32 3.35 4.87 -5.87
CA ILE A 32 4.77 5.10 -6.08
C ILE A 32 5.40 3.82 -6.66
N ASN A 33 6.18 3.96 -7.71
CA ASN A 33 6.93 2.87 -8.31
C ASN A 33 8.38 2.89 -7.83
N LEU A 34 8.92 1.71 -7.54
CA LEU A 34 10.17 1.54 -6.80
C LEU A 34 11.17 0.68 -7.59
N ALA A 35 12.42 1.12 -7.62
CA ALA A 35 13.54 0.36 -8.16
C ALA A 35 14.59 0.11 -7.08
N SER A 36 14.98 -1.15 -6.90
CA SER A 36 16.03 -1.51 -5.93
C SER A 36 17.43 -1.31 -6.52
N THR A 37 18.40 -0.94 -5.68
CA THR A 37 19.84 -1.06 -6.03
C THR A 37 20.33 -2.51 -6.08
N LEU A 38 19.57 -3.44 -5.48
CA LEU A 38 19.91 -4.85 -5.44
C LEU A 38 19.23 -5.61 -6.58
N THR A 39 20.00 -6.51 -7.20
CA THR A 39 19.46 -7.52 -8.11
C THR A 39 18.51 -8.48 -7.40
N THR A 40 18.79 -8.79 -6.12
CA THR A 40 17.95 -9.62 -5.25
C THR A 40 17.81 -8.96 -3.88
N PRO A 41 16.72 -8.21 -3.63
CA PRO A 41 16.52 -7.58 -2.34
C PRO A 41 16.17 -8.61 -1.26
N ALA A 42 16.76 -8.47 -0.07
CA ALA A 42 16.35 -9.25 1.10
C ALA A 42 15.03 -8.68 1.66
N SER A 43 14.04 -9.53 1.88
CA SER A 43 12.74 -9.17 2.49
C SER A 43 12.14 -7.86 1.94
N PRO A 44 11.88 -7.76 0.62
CA PRO A 44 11.50 -6.50 0.00
C PRO A 44 10.21 -5.92 0.59
N GLY A 45 9.24 -6.77 0.94
CA GLY A 45 7.96 -6.30 1.46
C GLY A 45 8.07 -5.52 2.77
N GLU A 46 8.68 -6.12 3.79
CA GLU A 46 8.88 -5.47 5.10
C GLU A 46 9.77 -4.23 4.97
N ASN A 47 10.85 -4.32 4.20
CA ASN A 47 11.76 -3.20 3.98
C ASN A 47 11.07 -2.01 3.30
N ILE A 48 10.34 -2.25 2.20
CA ILE A 48 9.62 -1.19 1.49
C ILE A 48 8.58 -0.56 2.41
N LEU A 49 7.78 -1.37 3.11
CA LEU A 49 6.73 -0.86 3.99
C LEU A 49 7.31 0.02 5.09
N MET A 50 8.27 -0.49 5.88
CA MET A 50 8.86 0.27 6.99
C MET A 50 9.53 1.57 6.51
N LYS A 51 10.27 1.52 5.40
CA LYS A 51 10.97 2.70 4.88
C LYS A 51 9.99 3.72 4.29
N THR A 52 8.90 3.26 3.66
CA THR A 52 7.83 4.14 3.19
C THR A 52 7.17 4.89 4.35
N MET A 53 6.93 4.21 5.47
CA MET A 53 6.41 4.84 6.69
C MET A 53 7.36 5.93 7.21
N ILE A 54 8.66 5.64 7.28
CA ILE A 54 9.68 6.60 7.73
C ILE A 54 9.73 7.82 6.80
N LYS A 55 9.73 7.60 5.48
CA LYS A 55 9.75 8.70 4.51
C LYS A 55 8.49 9.55 4.57
N TRP A 56 7.34 8.91 4.75
CA TRP A 56 6.07 9.61 4.94
C TRP A 56 6.09 10.51 6.16
N ASP A 57 6.50 9.99 7.32
CA ASP A 57 6.65 10.77 8.55
C ASP A 57 7.62 11.93 8.37
N SER A 58 8.80 11.69 7.77
CA SER A 58 9.78 12.74 7.48
C SER A 58 9.23 13.84 6.57
N THR A 59 8.42 13.49 5.57
CA THR A 59 7.88 14.45 4.59
C THR A 59 6.71 15.25 5.13
N THR A 60 5.85 14.63 5.94
CA THR A 60 4.55 15.20 6.36
C THR A 60 4.51 15.63 7.82
N GLY A 61 5.46 15.16 8.65
CA GLY A 61 5.45 15.32 10.10
C GLY A 61 4.38 14.49 10.81
N MET A 62 3.77 13.50 10.13
CA MET A 62 2.74 12.63 10.72
C MET A 62 3.34 11.33 11.28
N SER A 63 3.35 11.24 12.61
CA SER A 63 3.87 10.08 13.35
C SER A 63 2.95 8.85 13.38
N GLU A 64 1.71 8.95 12.88
CA GLU A 64 0.69 7.90 12.95
C GLU A 64 0.36 7.32 11.56
N PHE A 65 1.37 6.82 10.85
CA PHE A 65 1.13 6.11 9.59
C PHE A 65 0.42 4.78 9.85
N MET A 66 -0.80 4.63 9.32
CA MET A 66 -1.61 3.43 9.50
C MET A 66 -1.52 2.53 8.27
N SER A 67 -1.59 1.21 8.48
CA SER A 67 -1.63 0.24 7.37
C SER A 67 -2.86 0.38 6.46
N THR A 68 -3.89 1.08 6.91
CA THR A 68 -5.09 1.43 6.12
C THR A 68 -4.82 2.52 5.09
N TYR A 69 -3.68 3.23 5.18
CA TYR A 69 -3.33 4.33 4.28
C TYR A 69 -2.77 3.84 2.93
N CYS A 70 -2.29 2.60 2.85
CA CYS A 70 -1.68 2.10 1.62
C CYS A 70 -1.91 0.60 1.34
N ASP A 71 -1.85 0.23 0.06
CA ASP A 71 -1.59 -1.13 -0.38
C ASP A 71 -0.10 -1.37 -0.54
N TRP A 72 0.40 -2.43 0.05
CA TRP A 72 1.79 -2.88 -0.05
C TRP A 72 1.87 -4.29 -0.65
N SER A 73 0.80 -4.81 -1.23
CA SER A 73 0.77 -6.16 -1.82
C SER A 73 1.80 -6.34 -2.95
N ASN A 74 2.14 -5.25 -3.66
CA ASN A 74 3.13 -5.24 -4.76
C ASN A 74 4.58 -5.03 -4.27
N THR A 75 4.85 -5.15 -2.98
CA THR A 75 6.21 -4.98 -2.43
C THR A 75 6.99 -6.29 -2.32
N SER A 76 6.35 -7.43 -2.55
CA SER A 76 6.98 -8.76 -2.40
C SER A 76 7.80 -9.20 -3.62
N SER A 77 7.53 -8.64 -4.80
CA SER A 77 8.22 -8.96 -6.05
C SER A 77 8.19 -7.77 -7.00
N ALA A 78 9.23 -7.63 -7.84
CA ALA A 78 9.25 -6.60 -8.87
C ALA A 78 8.16 -6.84 -9.94
N PRO A 79 7.59 -5.78 -10.55
CA PRO A 79 7.82 -4.37 -10.26
C PRO A 79 7.27 -3.97 -8.87
N PHE A 80 8.09 -3.27 -8.10
CA PHE A 80 7.74 -2.91 -6.72
C PHE A 80 6.90 -1.63 -6.70
N SER A 81 5.80 -1.63 -5.97
CA SER A 81 5.00 -0.42 -5.77
C SER A 81 4.26 -0.38 -4.44
N VAL A 82 3.91 0.84 -4.02
CA VAL A 82 3.03 1.11 -2.87
C VAL A 82 1.94 2.08 -3.33
N LEU A 83 0.68 1.67 -3.18
CA LEU A 83 -0.48 2.51 -3.49
C LEU A 83 -0.93 3.23 -2.23
N PHE A 84 -0.94 4.56 -2.23
CA PHE A 84 -1.55 5.38 -1.19
C PHE A 84 -3.01 5.63 -1.53
N TYR A 85 -3.92 5.35 -0.60
CA TYR A 85 -5.35 5.53 -0.80
C TYR A 85 -5.77 6.97 -0.51
N ALA A 86 -6.43 7.60 -1.50
CA ALA A 86 -7.14 8.85 -1.24
C ALA A 86 -8.24 8.65 -0.19
N ASN A 87 -8.61 9.72 0.51
CA ASN A 87 -9.62 9.78 1.58
C ASN A 87 -9.34 8.94 2.84
N THR A 88 -8.18 8.29 2.93
CA THR A 88 -7.82 7.49 4.11
C THR A 88 -6.84 8.19 5.02
N ILE A 89 -6.07 9.14 4.51
CA ILE A 89 -5.01 9.84 5.23
C ILE A 89 -5.51 11.23 5.63
N PRO A 90 -5.61 11.55 6.93
CA PRO A 90 -6.02 12.87 7.38
C PRO A 90 -5.10 13.97 6.82
N GLY A 91 -5.68 15.02 6.25
CA GLY A 91 -4.95 16.13 5.62
C GLY A 91 -4.40 15.83 4.21
N TYR A 92 -4.60 14.62 3.70
CA TYR A 92 -4.22 14.21 2.34
C TYR A 92 -5.34 13.38 1.70
N GLU A 93 -6.58 13.87 1.83
CA GLU A 93 -7.76 13.14 1.40
C GLU A 93 -7.96 13.15 -0.12
N SER A 94 -7.41 14.13 -0.86
CA SER A 94 -7.53 14.18 -2.31
C SER A 94 -6.35 13.55 -3.03
N VAL A 95 -6.59 13.10 -4.27
CA VAL A 95 -5.52 12.60 -5.16
C VAL A 95 -4.47 13.69 -5.40
N ALA A 96 -4.90 14.96 -5.55
CA ALA A 96 -3.99 16.07 -5.76
C ALA A 96 -3.10 16.35 -4.53
N ASP A 97 -3.63 16.19 -3.31
CA ASP A 97 -2.84 16.34 -2.08
C ASP A 97 -1.79 15.24 -1.97
N LEU A 98 -2.17 13.99 -2.28
CA LEU A 98 -1.24 12.87 -2.33
C LEU A 98 -0.16 13.08 -3.40
N GLU A 99 -0.56 13.43 -4.62
CA GLU A 99 0.34 13.68 -5.74
C GLU A 99 1.36 14.78 -5.38
N SER A 100 0.90 15.87 -4.76
CA SER A 100 1.77 16.98 -4.35
C SER A 100 2.90 16.59 -3.40
N VAL A 101 2.67 15.59 -2.54
CA VAL A 101 3.68 15.05 -1.62
C VAL A 101 4.54 14.02 -2.35
N LEU A 102 3.90 13.04 -2.99
CA LEU A 102 4.59 11.89 -3.56
C LEU A 102 5.47 12.28 -4.76
N ASP A 103 5.10 13.30 -5.54
CA ASP A 103 5.92 13.80 -6.64
C ASP A 103 7.27 14.34 -6.15
N THR A 104 7.33 14.88 -4.93
CA THR A 104 8.60 15.32 -4.33
C THR A 104 9.55 14.16 -4.04
N TRP A 105 9.03 12.92 -4.03
CA TRP A 105 9.83 11.73 -3.80
C TRP A 105 10.47 11.20 -5.08
N VAL A 106 9.99 11.58 -6.27
CA VAL A 106 10.52 11.07 -7.53
C VAL A 106 11.99 11.42 -7.69
N GLY A 107 12.82 10.41 -7.96
CA GLY A 107 14.27 10.53 -8.04
C GLY A 107 14.98 10.55 -6.68
N THR A 108 14.24 10.31 -5.59
CA THR A 108 14.79 10.17 -4.23
C THR A 108 14.63 8.75 -3.71
N TRP A 109 15.34 8.45 -2.62
CA TRP A 109 15.35 7.12 -2.02
C TRP A 109 14.38 7.02 -0.85
N LEU A 110 13.93 5.81 -0.52
CA LEU A 110 13.06 5.60 0.64
C LEU A 110 13.73 5.95 1.98
N VAL A 111 15.05 5.76 2.13
CA VAL A 111 15.78 6.10 3.37
C VAL A 111 16.68 7.32 3.21
N SER A 112 17.27 7.53 2.03
CA SER A 112 18.20 8.63 1.82
C SER A 112 17.48 9.87 1.29
N ASP A 113 17.55 10.98 2.03
CA ASP A 113 17.08 12.30 1.59
C ASP A 113 17.97 12.94 0.51
N THR A 114 19.08 12.28 0.16
CA THR A 114 20.00 12.72 -0.89
C THR A 114 19.68 12.05 -2.22
N ALA A 115 19.72 12.81 -3.33
CA ALA A 115 19.47 12.31 -4.69
C ALA A 115 20.39 11.13 -5.08
N THR A 116 21.61 11.11 -4.57
CA THR A 116 22.53 9.99 -4.75
C THR A 116 22.35 9.03 -3.58
N PRO A 117 22.16 7.72 -3.83
CA PRO A 117 22.28 6.75 -2.75
C PRO A 117 23.70 6.93 -2.23
N SER A 118 23.86 7.12 -0.92
CA SER A 118 25.18 6.91 -0.32
C SER A 118 25.61 5.53 -0.81
N SER A 119 26.74 5.46 -1.51
CA SER A 119 27.20 4.29 -2.29
C SER A 119 27.49 3.04 -1.45
N GLY A 120 26.90 2.95 -0.26
CA GLY A 120 26.97 1.86 0.69
C GLY A 120 25.63 1.46 1.32
N VAL A 121 24.46 2.05 1.00
CA VAL A 121 23.17 1.51 1.47
C VAL A 121 22.65 0.48 0.47
N VAL A 122 23.21 -0.72 0.60
CA VAL A 122 22.77 -1.92 -0.12
C VAL A 122 21.32 -2.23 0.29
N GLY A 123 20.38 -2.22 -0.67
CA GLY A 123 18.98 -2.58 -0.41
C GLY A 123 18.03 -1.41 -0.10
N ASP A 124 18.31 -0.22 -0.63
CA ASP A 124 17.32 0.86 -0.71
C ASP A 124 16.55 0.86 -2.03
N TYR A 125 15.45 1.62 -2.04
CA TYR A 125 14.54 1.72 -3.18
C TYR A 125 14.41 3.17 -3.64
N ASN A 126 14.70 3.40 -4.91
CA ASN A 126 14.50 4.69 -5.57
C ASN A 126 13.04 4.79 -6.02
N VAL A 127 12.41 5.92 -5.75
CA VAL A 127 11.07 6.22 -6.29
C VAL A 127 11.25 6.70 -7.72
N THR A 128 10.76 5.93 -8.69
CA THR A 128 10.98 6.19 -10.12
C THR A 128 9.87 6.98 -10.78
N SER A 129 8.63 6.81 -10.30
CA SER A 129 7.46 7.53 -10.79
C SER A 129 6.34 7.49 -9.77
N VAL A 130 5.41 8.42 -9.94
CA VAL A 130 4.10 8.45 -9.27
C VAL A 130 3.03 8.30 -10.35
N GLU A 131 2.05 7.45 -10.10
CA GLU A 131 0.91 7.24 -10.97
C GLU A 131 -0.38 7.38 -10.16
N CYS A 132 -1.18 8.38 -10.48
CA CYS A 132 -2.42 8.69 -9.77
C CYS A 132 -3.65 8.41 -10.63
N SER A 133 -4.71 7.89 -10.01
CA SER A 133 -5.99 7.51 -10.67
C SER A 133 -7.21 7.79 -9.81
#